data_AF-A0A9W9ZIJ7-F1
#
_entry.id   AF-A0A9W9ZIJ7-F1
#
_cell.length_a   1.000
_cell.length_b   1.000
_cell.length_c   1.000
_cell.angle_alpha   90.00
_cell.angle_beta   90.00
_cell.angle_gamma   90.00
#
_symmetry.space_group_name_H-M   'P 1'
#
loop_
_entity.id
_entity.type
_entity.pdbx_description
1 polymer ?
#
loop_
_entity_poly.entity_id
_entity_poly.type
_entity_poly.pdbx_seq_one_letter_code
_entity_poly.pdbx_strand_id
1 'polypeptide(L)'
;MLLGVKDLTVDIDENLPSWKRHESLWIADKYSVPCENKSGKVVTMCPYNTTCCDDLVSNTGQGCCLVPKAVPCGDGMHCCPAGYECDPGCSIPKCSCRKMNYSLVTENGHPRSVKGQTYHEMN
;
A
#
# COMPACT_ATOMS: atom_id res chain seq x y z
N MET A 1 15.89 15.49 -27.21
CA MET A 1 14.43 15.17 -27.21
C MET A 1 14.20 14.18 -26.09
N LEU A 2 13.33 14.53 -25.15
CA LEU A 2 13.02 13.74 -23.95
C LEU A 2 12.03 12.64 -24.31
N LEU A 3 12.41 11.38 -24.13
CA LEU A 3 11.50 10.22 -24.05
C LEU A 3 12.08 9.40 -22.89
N GLY A 4 11.59 9.55 -21.66
CA GLY A 4 10.29 9.03 -21.23
C GLY A 4 10.56 7.70 -20.52
N VAL A 5 10.85 7.74 -19.22
CA VAL A 5 10.99 6.56 -18.36
C VAL A 5 9.62 5.92 -18.19
N LYS A 6 9.24 5.09 -19.16
CA LYS A 6 8.08 4.22 -19.04
C LYS A 6 8.57 2.93 -18.38
N ASP A 7 7.94 2.63 -17.25
CA ASP A 7 8.01 1.38 -16.50
C ASP A 7 9.30 1.18 -15.67
N LEU A 8 9.24 1.65 -14.41
CA LEU A 8 10.18 1.34 -13.33
C LEU A 8 9.77 0.02 -12.66
N THR A 9 9.87 -1.08 -13.39
CA THR A 9 10.16 -2.38 -12.78
C THR A 9 11.65 -2.39 -12.45
N VAL A 10 12.02 -2.88 -11.26
CA VAL A 10 13.43 -3.03 -10.88
C VAL A 10 13.98 -4.24 -11.66
N ASP A 11 14.20 -4.07 -12.94
CA ASP A 11 14.97 -5.01 -13.73
C ASP A 11 16.44 -4.78 -13.37
N ILE A 12 17.01 -5.73 -12.63
CA ILE A 12 18.45 -5.78 -12.39
C ILE A 12 19.10 -6.10 -13.73
N ASP A 13 19.36 -5.09 -14.55
CA ASP A 13 20.12 -5.27 -15.79
C ASP A 13 21.56 -5.65 -15.43
N GLU A 14 21.83 -6.95 -15.51
CA GLU A 14 23.12 -7.58 -15.25
C GLU A 14 24.24 -7.15 -16.22
N ASN A 15 23.91 -6.32 -17.23
CA ASN A 15 24.84 -5.75 -18.20
C ASN A 15 25.24 -4.28 -17.91
N LEU A 16 24.85 -3.70 -16.77
CA LEU A 16 25.23 -2.33 -16.43
C LEU A 16 26.72 -2.19 -16.04
N PRO A 17 27.45 -1.21 -16.61
CA PRO A 17 28.84 -0.92 -16.26
C PRO A 17 29.03 -0.68 -14.75
N SER A 18 30.17 -1.08 -14.22
CA SER A 18 30.51 -1.04 -12.78
C SER A 18 30.26 0.32 -12.10
N TRP A 19 30.43 1.43 -12.82
CA TRP A 19 30.21 2.79 -12.30
C TRP A 19 28.73 3.24 -12.28
N LYS A 20 27.83 2.57 -13.01
CA LYS A 20 26.37 2.76 -12.91
C LYS A 20 25.71 1.88 -11.85
N ARG A 21 26.41 0.87 -11.34
CA ARG A 21 25.90 -0.09 -10.35
C ARG A 21 25.61 0.54 -8.99
N HIS A 22 26.27 1.65 -8.66
CA HIS A 22 25.97 2.42 -7.46
C HIS A 22 24.71 3.29 -7.65
N GLU A 23 24.23 3.50 -8.89
CA GLU A 23 23.15 4.44 -9.10
C GLU A 23 21.76 3.94 -8.70
N SER A 24 21.52 2.67 -8.98
CA SER A 24 20.25 2.00 -8.65
C SER A 24 20.05 1.80 -7.13
N LEU A 25 21.15 1.73 -6.36
CA LEU A 25 21.11 1.58 -4.90
C LEU A 25 20.81 2.91 -4.19
N TRP A 26 21.28 4.06 -4.69
CA TRP A 26 20.92 5.35 -4.09
C TRP A 26 19.48 5.75 -4.35
N ILE A 27 18.89 5.34 -5.47
CA ILE A 27 17.48 5.61 -5.77
C ILE A 27 16.57 4.91 -4.74
N ALA A 28 16.80 3.62 -4.47
CA ALA A 28 15.99 2.87 -3.50
C ALA A 28 16.07 3.45 -2.07
N ASP A 29 17.25 3.92 -1.66
CA ASP A 29 17.47 4.54 -0.35
C ASP A 29 16.83 5.94 -0.26
N LYS A 30 16.95 6.76 -1.33
CA LYS A 30 16.40 8.12 -1.39
C LYS A 30 14.86 8.17 -1.42
N TYR A 31 14.22 7.09 -1.86
CA TYR A 31 12.76 6.98 -1.93
C TYR A 31 12.19 6.02 -0.88
N SER A 32 12.96 5.67 0.14
CA SER A 32 12.48 4.90 1.28
C SER A 32 11.42 5.68 2.07
N VAL A 33 10.40 4.96 2.55
CA VAL A 33 9.29 5.53 3.31
C VAL A 33 9.51 5.24 4.80
N PRO A 34 9.75 6.25 5.66
CA PRO A 34 9.86 6.04 7.10
C PRO A 34 8.47 5.79 7.69
N CYS A 35 8.29 4.66 8.35
CA CYS A 35 7.07 4.37 9.10
C CYS A 35 7.27 4.68 10.57
N GLU A 36 6.43 5.57 11.06
CA GLU A 36 6.43 6.02 12.45
C GLU A 36 5.29 5.39 13.24
N ASN A 37 5.59 4.87 14.42
CA ASN A 37 4.55 4.36 15.30
C ASN A 37 3.67 5.49 15.87
N LYS A 38 2.65 5.13 16.66
CA LYS A 38 1.73 6.10 17.31
C LYS A 38 2.43 7.14 18.22
N SER A 39 3.70 6.94 18.58
CA SER A 39 4.51 7.88 19.34
C SER A 39 5.37 8.81 18.45
N GLY A 40 5.22 8.75 17.12
CA GLY A 40 6.02 9.53 16.17
C GLY A 40 7.46 9.05 16.02
N LYS A 41 7.77 7.84 16.50
CA LYS A 41 9.13 7.27 16.38
C LYS A 41 9.18 6.41 15.12
N VAL A 42 10.17 6.65 14.25
CA VAL A 42 10.47 5.77 13.12
C VAL A 42 10.87 4.39 13.64
N VAL A 43 10.11 3.36 13.28
CA VAL A 43 10.32 1.98 13.74
C VAL A 43 10.62 1.02 12.60
N THR A 44 10.26 1.37 11.36
CA THR A 44 10.60 0.59 10.17
C THR A 44 10.78 1.51 8.97
N MET A 45 11.54 1.05 7.98
CA MET A 45 11.76 1.74 6.71
C MET A 45 11.26 0.84 5.59
N CYS A 46 10.39 1.37 4.75
CA CYS A 46 9.81 0.61 3.64
C CYS A 46 10.41 1.03 2.29
N PRO A 47 10.39 0.13 1.29
CA PRO A 47 10.78 0.48 -0.08
C PRO A 47 9.93 1.60 -0.68
N TYR A 48 10.37 2.15 -1.80
CA TYR A 48 9.60 3.14 -2.55
C TYR A 48 8.24 2.60 -3.02
N ASN A 49 7.26 3.49 -3.20
CA ASN A 49 5.88 3.17 -3.61
C ASN A 49 5.13 2.18 -2.70
N THR A 50 5.59 2.01 -1.47
CA THR A 50 4.89 1.24 -0.44
C THR A 50 4.07 2.15 0.47
N THR A 51 3.17 1.55 1.25
CA THR A 51 2.39 2.25 2.27
C THR A 51 2.71 1.68 3.63
N CYS A 52 2.97 2.55 4.60
CA CYS A 52 3.05 2.18 6.00
C CYS A 52 1.65 1.81 6.49
N CYS A 53 1.50 0.60 7.02
CA CYS A 53 0.26 0.20 7.67
C CYS A 53 0.54 -0.22 9.10
N ASP A 54 -0.34 0.25 9.98
CA ASP A 54 -0.39 -0.16 11.37
C ASP A 54 -1.02 -1.56 11.47
N ASP A 55 -0.81 -2.21 12.61
CA ASP A 55 -1.43 -3.47 13.00
C ASP A 55 -1.07 -4.64 12.06
N LEU A 56 -0.01 -4.49 11.26
CA LEU A 56 0.65 -5.61 10.61
C LEU A 56 1.48 -6.41 11.62
N VAL A 57 1.53 -7.73 11.42
CA VAL A 57 2.34 -8.68 12.17
C VAL A 57 3.81 -8.36 11.91
N SER A 58 4.35 -7.49 12.76
CA SER A 58 5.74 -7.12 12.81
C SER A 58 6.14 -6.87 14.26
N ASN A 59 7.44 -6.95 14.55
CA ASN A 59 7.96 -6.67 15.89
C ASN A 59 7.66 -5.25 16.39
N THR A 60 7.28 -4.34 15.48
CA THR A 60 7.04 -2.92 15.76
C THR A 60 5.57 -2.52 15.66
N GLY A 61 4.69 -3.45 15.28
CA GLY A 61 3.28 -3.18 14.98
C GLY A 61 3.07 -2.33 13.73
N GLN A 62 4.12 -2.12 12.93
CA GLN A 62 4.08 -1.43 11.64
C GLN A 62 4.72 -2.27 10.55
N GLY A 63 4.13 -2.26 9.36
CA GLY A 63 4.66 -3.00 8.23
C GLY A 63 4.47 -2.28 6.90
N CYS A 64 5.09 -2.84 5.87
CA CYS A 64 5.11 -2.30 4.53
C CYS A 64 4.10 -3.04 3.66
N CYS A 65 3.09 -2.34 3.16
CA CYS A 65 2.26 -2.85 2.08
C CYS A 65 2.85 -2.41 0.74
N LEU A 66 3.10 -3.38 -0.16
CA LEU A 66 3.72 -3.13 -1.46
C LEU A 66 2.80 -2.46 -2.50
N VAL A 67 1.67 -1.91 -2.04
CA VAL A 67 0.74 -1.14 -2.87
C VAL A 67 0.56 0.26 -2.28
N PRO A 68 0.46 1.31 -3.11
CA PRO A 68 0.24 2.67 -2.64
C PRO A 68 -1.18 2.82 -2.09
N LYS A 69 -1.31 3.57 -0.99
CA LYS A 69 -2.58 3.81 -0.27
C LYS A 69 -3.28 2.50 0.13
N ALA A 70 -2.50 1.49 0.51
CA ALA A 70 -3.02 0.22 0.98
C ALA A 70 -3.81 0.38 2.30
N VAL A 71 -4.73 -0.54 2.54
CA VAL A 71 -5.38 -0.72 3.84
C VAL A 71 -5.00 -2.10 4.40
N PRO A 72 -4.58 -2.19 5.68
CA PRO A 72 -4.27 -3.46 6.29
C PRO A 72 -5.55 -4.25 6.57
N CYS A 73 -5.47 -5.56 6.45
CA CYS A 73 -6.50 -6.49 6.89
C CYS A 73 -6.41 -6.73 8.40
N GLY A 74 -7.53 -7.10 9.02
CA GLY A 74 -7.56 -7.44 10.44
C GLY A 74 -6.76 -8.69 10.82
N ASP A 75 -6.26 -9.44 9.84
CA ASP A 75 -5.33 -10.55 10.06
C ASP A 75 -3.87 -10.11 10.25
N GLY A 76 -3.58 -8.83 10.04
CA GLY A 76 -2.25 -8.24 10.19
C GLY A 76 -1.21 -8.75 9.19
N MET A 77 -1.54 -9.54 8.19
CA MET A 77 -0.54 -10.01 7.21
C MET A 77 -0.86 -9.60 5.78
N HIS A 78 -2.12 -9.33 5.49
CA HIS A 78 -2.54 -8.94 4.16
C HIS A 78 -2.89 -7.46 4.10
N CYS A 79 -2.72 -6.89 2.90
CA CYS A 79 -3.15 -5.54 2.61
C CYS A 79 -3.99 -5.54 1.33
N CYS A 80 -5.02 -4.70 1.30
CA CYS A 80 -5.79 -4.45 0.09
C CYS A 80 -5.43 -3.08 -0.51
N PRO A 81 -5.46 -2.92 -1.83
CA PRO A 81 -5.24 -1.63 -2.48
C PRO A 81 -6.35 -0.64 -2.13
N ALA A 82 -6.09 0.65 -2.38
CA ALA A 82 -7.09 1.70 -2.18
C ALA A 82 -8.41 1.37 -2.89
N GLY A 83 -9.50 1.47 -2.13
CA GLY A 83 -10.85 1.19 -2.61
C GLY A 83 -11.24 -0.28 -2.65
N TYR A 84 -10.42 -1.15 -2.05
CA TYR A 84 -10.78 -2.51 -1.74
C TYR A 84 -10.83 -2.69 -0.23
N GLU A 85 -11.58 -3.68 0.21
CA GLU A 85 -11.60 -4.15 1.58
C GLU A 85 -11.29 -5.63 1.64
N CYS A 86 -10.78 -6.07 2.78
CA CYS A 86 -10.53 -7.47 3.02
C CYS A 86 -11.85 -8.21 3.15
N ASP A 87 -11.93 -9.38 2.52
CA ASP A 87 -13.09 -10.26 2.68
C ASP A 87 -13.28 -10.62 4.17
N PRO A 88 -14.51 -10.76 4.69
CA PRO A 88 -14.73 -11.18 6.08
C PRO A 88 -14.12 -12.55 6.41
N GLY A 89 -13.93 -13.43 5.43
CA GLY A 89 -13.24 -14.71 5.57
C GLY A 89 -11.71 -14.61 5.51
N CYS A 90 -11.16 -13.41 5.41
CA CYS A 90 -9.73 -13.14 5.40
C CYS A 90 -9.07 -13.68 6.68
N SER A 91 -8.21 -14.66 6.50
CA SER A 91 -7.49 -15.33 7.58
C SER A 91 -6.16 -15.85 7.05
N ILE A 92 -5.23 -16.15 7.95
CA ILE A 92 -3.94 -16.74 7.57
C ILE A 92 -4.18 -18.16 7.02
N PRO A 93 -3.64 -18.55 5.84
CA PRO A 93 -2.69 -17.83 4.99
C PRO A 93 -3.32 -17.20 3.73
N LYS A 94 -4.65 -17.12 3.62
CA LYS A 94 -5.35 -16.66 2.42
C LYS A 94 -6.31 -15.54 2.74
N CYS A 95 -6.04 -14.38 2.16
CA CYS A 95 -6.96 -13.26 2.15
C CYS A 95 -7.32 -12.88 0.72
N SER A 96 -8.58 -12.48 0.50
CA SER A 96 -9.05 -11.92 -0.77
C SER A 96 -9.51 -10.48 -0.55
N CYS A 97 -9.33 -9.65 -1.57
CA CYS A 97 -9.77 -8.26 -1.57
C CYS A 97 -11.04 -8.11 -2.40
N ARG A 98 -12.10 -7.56 -1.81
CA ARG A 98 -13.34 -7.20 -2.51
C ARG A 98 -13.36 -5.70 -2.79
N LYS A 99 -13.83 -5.30 -3.98
CA LYS A 99 -13.93 -3.88 -4.34
C LYS A 99 -15.03 -3.23 -3.51
N MET A 100 -14.70 -2.15 -2.79
CA MET A 100 -15.71 -1.37 -2.11
C MET A 100 -16.58 -0.65 -3.14
N ASN A 101 -17.90 -0.70 -2.95
CA ASN A 101 -18.80 0.13 -3.74
C ASN A 101 -18.91 1.49 -3.05
N TYR A 102 -18.24 2.51 -3.57
CA TYR A 102 -18.37 3.86 -3.01
C TYR A 102 -19.53 4.59 -3.66
N SER A 103 -20.47 5.03 -2.84
CA SER A 103 -21.47 5.99 -3.28
C SER A 103 -20.92 7.39 -3.02
N LEU A 104 -20.94 8.23 -4.05
CA LEU A 104 -20.65 9.65 -3.89
C LEU A 104 -21.90 10.32 -3.31
N VAL A 105 -21.83 10.69 -2.03
CA VAL A 105 -22.87 11.48 -1.38
C VAL A 105 -22.32 12.87 -1.12
N THR A 106 -23.19 13.87 -1.18
CA THR A 106 -22.84 15.22 -0.77
C THR A 106 -23.23 15.38 0.69
N GLU A 107 -22.25 15.45 1.59
CA GLU A 107 -22.49 15.70 3.01
C GLU A 107 -21.98 17.10 3.34
N ASN A 108 -22.85 17.96 3.88
CA ASN A 108 -22.53 19.36 4.19
C ASN A 108 -21.94 20.14 2.99
N GLY A 109 -22.41 19.85 1.77
CA GLY A 109 -21.95 20.51 0.55
C GLY A 109 -20.59 20.04 0.01
N HIS A 110 -19.94 19.04 0.65
CA HIS A 110 -18.72 18.43 0.15
C HIS A 110 -18.99 17.01 -0.40
N PRO A 111 -18.47 16.66 -1.59
CA PRO A 111 -18.54 15.28 -2.07
C PRO A 111 -17.70 14.38 -1.16
N ARG A 112 -18.37 13.43 -0.50
CA ARG A 112 -17.73 12.35 0.27
C ARG A 112 -18.08 11.01 -0.36
N SER A 113 -17.07 10.17 -0.51
CA SER A 113 -17.25 8.77 -0.82
C SER A 113 -17.64 8.04 0.46
N VAL A 114 -18.91 7.64 0.59
CA VAL A 114 -19.34 6.76 1.69
C VAL A 114 -19.28 5.32 1.24
N LYS A 115 -18.86 4.45 2.16
CA LYS A 115 -18.86 3.00 1.96
C LYS A 115 -20.31 2.58 1.70
N GLY A 116 -20.58 2.09 0.49
CA GLY A 116 -21.88 1.55 0.13
C GLY A 116 -22.19 0.42 1.08
N GLN A 117 -23.18 0.63 1.95
CA GLN A 117 -23.80 -0.47 2.67
C GLN A 117 -24.25 -1.44 1.60
N THR A 118 -23.86 -2.70 1.74
CA THR A 118 -24.47 -3.79 0.98
C THR A 118 -25.97 -3.55 0.99
N TYR A 119 -26.60 -3.39 -0.17
CA TYR A 119 -28.02 -3.66 -0.26
C TYR A 119 -28.14 -5.11 0.23
N HIS A 120 -28.57 -5.29 1.48
CA HIS A 120 -29.31 -6.49 1.79
C HIS A 120 -30.47 -6.45 0.81
N GLU A 121 -30.50 -7.38 -0.14
CA GLU A 121 -31.74 -7.75 -0.78
C GLU A 121 -32.69 -8.12 0.37
N MET A 122 -33.51 -7.16 0.77
CA MET A 122 -34.68 -7.42 1.58
C MET A 122 -35.63 -8.14 0.63
N ASN A 123 -35.63 -9.48 0.72
CA ASN A 123 -36.71 -10.30 0.21
C ASN A 123 -37.92 -10.17 1.15
#